data_AF-A0A447TLV7-F1
#
_entry.id   AF-A0A447TLV7-F1
#
_cell.length_a   1.000
_cell.length_b   1.000
_cell.length_c   1.000
_cell.angle_alpha   90.00
_cell.angle_beta   90.00
_cell.angle_gamma   90.00
#
_symmetry.space_group_name_H-M   'P 1'
#
loop_
_entity.id
_entity.type
_entity.pdbx_description
1 polymer ?
#
loop_
_entity_poly.entity_id
_entity_poly.type
_entity_poly.pdbx_seq_one_letter_code
_entity_poly.pdbx_strand_id
1 'polypeptide(L)' 'MIRVSGKDLLPFAQAISGGKTPKPRYATYTDFFDAHGQALDNGLLLFFPGPNSFTGEDVIELQGHGGRWC' A
#
# COMPACT_ATOMS: atom_id res chain seq x y z
N MET A 1 -1.15 -11.36 0.92
CA MET A 1 -0.85 -10.17 1.76
C MET A 1 0.63 -9.86 1.62
N ILE A 2 0.96 -8.62 1.25
CA ILE A 2 2.34 -8.11 1.21
C ILE A 2 2.44 -6.98 2.24
N ARG A 3 3.50 -6.99 3.05
CA ARG A 3 3.80 -5.93 4.04
C ARG A 3 5.17 -5.33 3.75
N VAL A 4 5.27 -4.00 3.81
CA VAL A 4 6.52 -3.26 3.67
C VAL A 4 6.68 -2.33 4.87
N SER A 5 7.87 -2.32 5.47
CA SER A 5 8.29 -1.40 6.55
C SER A 5 9.45 -0.57 6.04
N GLY A 6 9.48 0.72 6.38
CA GLY A 6 10.58 1.60 6.04
C GLY A 6 10.28 3.06 6.37
N LYS A 7 11.27 3.92 6.20
CA LYS A 7 11.12 5.36 6.39
C LYS A 7 10.44 5.98 5.17
N ASP A 8 9.51 6.91 5.42
CA ASP A 8 8.87 7.73 4.40
C ASP A 8 8.18 6.90 3.30
N LEU A 9 7.26 6.02 3.71
CA LEU A 9 6.52 5.16 2.77
C LEU A 9 5.30 5.84 2.15
N LEU A 10 4.95 7.05 2.56
CA LEU A 10 3.77 7.76 2.03
C LEU A 10 3.88 8.03 0.51
N PRO A 11 5.02 8.52 -0.04
CA PRO A 11 5.18 8.69 -1.48
C PRO A 11 5.07 7.36 -2.23
N PHE A 12 5.61 6.27 -1.67
CA PHE A 12 5.49 4.94 -2.25
C PHE A 12 4.03 4.46 -2.27
N ALA A 13 3.30 4.67 -1.18
CA ALA A 13 1.87 4.33 -1.07
C ALA A 13 1.02 5.13 -2.08
N GLN A 14 1.36 6.39 -2.33
CA GLN A 14 0.74 7.20 -3.37
C GLN A 14 1.04 6.66 -4.77
N ALA A 15 2.30 6.36 -5.07
CA ALA A 15 2.71 5.85 -6.38
C ALA A 15 1.98 4.54 -6.72
N ILE A 16 1.97 3.57 -5.79
CA ILE A 16 1.37 2.25 -6.04
C ILE A 16 -0.16 2.31 -6.13
N SER A 17 -0.81 3.34 -5.56
CA SER A 17 -2.28 3.48 -5.57
C SER A 17 -2.81 4.45 -6.63
N GLY A 18 -1.98 4.83 -7.61
CA GLY A 18 -2.38 5.73 -8.69
C GLY A 18 -2.58 7.18 -8.22
N GLY A 19 -1.81 7.60 -7.21
CA GLY A 19 -1.83 8.96 -6.65
C GLY A 19 -2.77 9.17 -5.48
N LYS A 20 -3.43 8.12 -4.97
CA LYS A 20 -4.28 8.25 -3.79
C LYS A 20 -3.44 8.44 -2.54
N THR A 21 -3.86 9.35 -1.66
CA THR A 21 -3.22 9.52 -0.35
C THR A 21 -3.99 8.71 0.69
N PRO A 22 -3.46 7.57 1.16
CA PRO A 22 -4.16 6.74 2.14
C PRO A 22 -4.22 7.44 3.49
N LYS A 23 -5.36 7.29 4.16
CA LYS A 23 -5.51 7.80 5.54
C LYS A 23 -4.86 6.82 6.53
N PRO A 24 -4.15 7.30 7.55
CA PRO A 24 -3.58 6.45 8.60
C PRO A 24 -4.62 5.52 9.22
N ARG A 25 -4.35 4.21 9.23
CA ARG A 25 -5.19 3.16 9.82
C ARG A 25 -6.59 3.02 9.17
N TYR A 26 -6.75 3.43 7.93
CA TYR A 26 -7.95 3.17 7.14
C TYR A 26 -7.64 2.26 5.94
N ALA A 27 -8.55 1.33 5.67
CA ALA A 27 -8.50 0.54 4.46
C ALA A 27 -8.91 1.40 3.26
N THR A 28 -7.98 1.58 2.33
CA THR A 28 -8.20 2.30 1.07
C THR A 28 -8.33 1.28 -0.05
N TYR A 29 -9.51 1.19 -0.67
CA TYR A 29 -9.70 0.34 -1.85
C TYR A 29 -9.11 1.01 -3.10
N THR A 30 -8.21 0.32 -3.79
CA THR A 30 -7.52 0.84 -4.96
C THR A 30 -6.99 -0.25 -5.87
N ASP A 31 -6.80 0.11 -7.14
CA ASP A 31 -5.94 -0.62 -8.05
C ASP A 31 -4.48 -0.35 -7.68
N PHE A 32 -3.66 -1.39 -7.83
CA PHE A 32 -2.21 -1.34 -7.65
C PHE A 32 -1.56 -1.22 -9.01
N PHE A 33 -0.68 -0.22 -9.17
CA PHE A 33 -0.04 0.08 -10.45
C PHE A 33 1.44 -0.31 -10.44
N ASP A 34 1.94 -0.72 -11.60
CA ASP A 34 3.38 -0.86 -11.85
C ASP A 34 4.04 0.50 -12.15
N ALA A 35 5.35 0.46 -12.41
CA ALA A 35 6.13 1.66 -12.75
C ALA A 35 5.73 2.33 -14.09
N HIS A 36 4.98 1.62 -14.95
CA HIS A 36 4.47 2.12 -16.22
C HIS A 36 3.02 2.62 -16.12
N GLY A 37 2.41 2.52 -14.94
CA GLY A 37 1.01 2.90 -14.72
C GLY A 37 0.01 1.83 -15.17
N GLN A 38 0.45 0.60 -15.41
CA GLN A 38 -0.44 -0.52 -15.72
C GLN A 38 -0.96 -1.12 -14.40
N ALA A 39 -2.27 -1.35 -14.32
CA ALA A 39 -2.88 -2.01 -13.17
C ALA A 39 -2.43 -3.48 -13.11
N LEU A 40 -1.89 -3.88 -11.96
CA LEU A 40 -1.40 -5.23 -11.67
C LEU A 40 -2.46 -6.09 -10.98
N ASP A 41 -3.16 -5.51 -10.01
CA ASP A 41 -4.21 -6.14 -9.20
C ASP A 41 -5.04 -5.01 -8.55
N ASN A 42 -6.16 -5.35 -7.93
CA ASN A 42 -6.96 -4.43 -7.13
C ASN A 42 -7.13 -4.99 -5.71
N GLY A 43 -7.23 -4.10 -4.72
CA GLY A 43 -7.29 -4.56 -3.34
C GLY A 43 -7.34 -3.44 -2.31
N LEU A 44 -7.00 -3.80 -1.08
CA LEU A 44 -6.93 -2.87 0.04
C LEU A 44 -5.49 -2.47 0.33
N LEU A 45 -5.28 -1.16 0.46
CA LEU A 45 -4.07 -0.56 0.99
C LEU A 45 -4.35 -0.04 2.39
N LEU A 46 -3.55 -0.47 3.37
CA LEU A 46 -3.51 0.11 4.71
C LEU A 46 -2.18 0.82 4.93
N PHE A 47 -2.23 2.01 5.51
CA PHE A 47 -1.04 2.79 5.87
C PHE A 47 -1.00 3.01 7.38
N PHE A 48 0.13 2.68 8.00
CA PHE A 48 0.39 2.82 9.42
C PHE A 48 1.63 3.70 9.60
N PRO A 49 1.47 5.02 9.81
CA PRO A 49 2.61 5.91 9.99
C PRO A 49 3.36 5.60 11.29
N GLY A 50 4.68 5.74 11.26
CA GLY A 50 5.53 5.77 12.46
C GLY A 50 5.30 7.05 13.29
N PRO A 51 5.68 7.09 14.59
CA PRO A 51 6.33 6.03 15.37
C PRO A 51 5.34 5.04 16.01
N ASN A 52 4.03 5.20 15.82
CA ASN A 52 3.00 4.32 16.38
C ASN A 52 2.80 3.02 15.57
N SER A 53 3.86 2.51 14.93
CA SER A 53 3.88 1.27 14.16
C SER A 53 4.70 0.19 14.90
N PHE A 54 4.68 -1.06 14.42
CA PHE A 54 5.37 -2.18 15.06
C PHE A 54 6.91 -2.00 15.15
N THR A 55 7.51 -1.28 14.21
CA THR A 55 8.97 -1.05 14.10
C THR A 55 9.39 0.38 14.46
N GLY A 56 8.44 1.30 14.65
CA GLY A 56 8.70 2.74 14.74
C GLY A 56 8.85 3.44 13.38
N GLU A 57 8.79 2.70 12.28
CA GLU A 57 8.86 3.19 10.90
C GLU A 57 7.48 3.20 10.23
N ASP A 58 7.33 3.79 9.05
CA ASP A 58 6.07 3.65 8.34
C ASP A 58 5.87 2.20 7.89
N VAL A 59 4.62 1.72 7.93
CA VAL A 59 4.26 0.40 7.44
C VAL A 59 3.10 0.54 6.46
N ILE A 60 3.20 -0.16 5.33
CA ILE A 60 2.07 -0.38 4.42
C ILE A 60 1.73 -1.86 4.36
N GLU A 61 0.44 -2.14 4.21
CA GLU A 61 -0.06 -3.47 3.92
C GLU A 61 -0.90 -3.45 2.65
N LEU A 62 -0.58 -4.35 1.73
CA LEU A 62 -1.28 -4.54 0.47
C LEU A 62 -1.99 -5.90 0.54
N GLN A 63 -3.31 -5.85 0.45
CA GLN A 63 -4.17 -7.03 0.41
C GLN A 63 -4.84 -7.08 -0.97
N GLY A 64 -4.15 -7.74 -1.91
CA GLY A 64 -4.72 -8.14 -3.20
C GLY A 64 -5.40 -9.50 -3.12
N HIS A 65 -5.94 -9.95 -4.26
CA HIS A 65 -6.76 -11.18 -4.33
C HIS A 65 -5.99 -12.47 -4.07
N GLY A 66 -4.66 -12.41 -3.89
CA GLY A 66 -3.86 -13.51 -3.31
C GLY A 66 -3.93 -14.82 -4.10
N GLY A 67 -4.33 -14.76 -5.36
CA GLY A 67 -4.55 -15.91 -6.23
C GLY A 67 -3.91 -15.64 -7.58
N ARG A 68 -2.87 -16.40 -7.88
CA ARG A 68 -2.35 -16.75 -9.21
C ARG A 68 -3.32 -16.37 -10.33
N TRP A 69 -2.89 -15.49 -11.22
CA TRP A 69 -3.44 -15.21 -12.56
C TRP A 69 -4.48 -16.24 -13.00
N CYS A 70 -5.77 -15.86 -12.95
CA CYS A 70 -6.88 -16.54 -13.62
C CYS A 70 -7.79 -15.47 -14.20
#